data_AF-A0A434AAU8-F1
#
_entry.id   AF-A0A434AAU8-F1
#
_cell.length_a   1.000
_cell.length_b   1.000
_cell.length_c   1.000
_cell.angle_alpha   90.00
_cell.angle_beta   90.00
_cell.angle_gamma   90.00
#
_symmetry.space_group_name_H-M   'P 1'
#
loop_
_entity.id
_entity.type
_entity.pdbx_description
1 polymer ?
#
loop_
_entity_poly.entity_id
_entity_poly.type
_entity_poly.pdbx_seq_one_letter_code
_entity_poly.pdbx_strand_id
1 'polypeptide(L)'
;MKSSFYIPLLLSVFMSCSSSSPDGGNSGGTPLPTNPTTPTKPLTDAEAMDQVQKDAIKYFWDYADPNSKLGRERYLTEDPNFESNIITTGGSGFGLMSIVVGVERGFLPRAEAVSRLATALNFLEKADRFHGAWPHWMDNKAGKVIPFGTKDNGGDLVETSFVCQALITIREYFKNGSTAEKELAAKADVLWKGVEWDWYTQGQDALYWHWSPNYGWEMNFKLEGYNECLITYVMAASSPTHPISAEAYHKAWARSGAIVNAGSQYGIPVILNYNGATGNVGPMFWSHYSYLGLDPTNLKDKYADYWALTQNHAKIMVQYSVANPKGFKDYSDKCWGLTASYTRNPDGTTGYTAHQPNNDNGVISPTAALSSFPYTPIESMKFLHYLYDDNKAKYVGIAGPYDAFSPQYNWVTARYLAIDQGTIAPMIENYRSGLLWKLFMNASDTKQGLIKLGFSSTKYGF
;
A
#
# COMPACT_ATOMS: atom_id res chain seq x y z
N MET A 1 2.07 52.42 25.39
CA MET A 1 1.77 53.86 25.23
C MET A 1 2.84 54.50 24.36
N LYS A 2 2.52 54.75 23.09
CA LYS A 2 2.91 55.88 22.23
C LYS A 2 2.47 55.51 20.81
N SER A 3 1.32 56.06 20.43
CA SER A 3 0.75 56.00 19.10
C SER A 3 1.49 56.95 18.18
N SER A 4 1.67 56.57 16.92
CA SER A 4 1.74 57.53 15.82
C SER A 4 0.84 57.04 14.68
N PHE A 5 -0.04 57.93 14.27
CA PHE A 5 -1.02 57.82 13.19
C PHE A 5 -0.54 58.71 12.01
N TYR A 6 -1.21 58.54 10.86
CA TYR A 6 -1.25 59.40 9.64
C TYR A 6 -0.22 59.13 8.54
N ILE A 7 -0.53 59.16 7.24
CA ILE A 7 -1.70 58.94 6.34
C ILE A 7 -1.08 59.02 4.91
N PRO A 8 -1.69 58.45 3.85
CA PRO A 8 -1.02 58.19 2.57
C PRO A 8 -1.04 59.40 1.62
N LEU A 9 -0.04 59.49 0.72
CA LEU A 9 0.01 60.49 -0.34
C LEU A 9 -0.62 59.90 -1.62
N LEU A 10 -1.85 60.32 -1.90
CA LEU A 10 -2.50 60.26 -3.21
C LEU A 10 -2.07 61.49 -4.01
N LEU A 11 -1.59 61.29 -5.24
CA LEU A 11 -1.58 62.33 -6.28
C LEU A 11 -2.36 61.81 -7.48
N SER A 12 -3.34 62.60 -7.90
CA SER A 12 -4.17 62.39 -9.10
C SER A 12 -4.30 63.71 -9.86
N VAL A 13 -4.84 63.61 -11.08
CA VAL A 13 -5.25 64.66 -12.03
C VAL A 13 -4.10 65.09 -12.98
N PHE A 14 -4.19 64.93 -14.31
CA PHE A 14 -5.23 65.44 -15.21
C PHE A 14 -5.63 64.50 -16.37
N MET A 15 -6.93 64.56 -16.65
CA MET A 15 -7.60 64.17 -17.90
C MET A 15 -7.06 64.97 -19.09
N SER A 16 -7.00 64.32 -20.25
CA SER A 16 -7.35 64.98 -21.51
C SER A 16 -8.15 64.00 -22.37
N CYS A 17 -9.40 64.37 -22.64
CA CYS A 17 -10.29 63.68 -23.55
C CYS A 17 -9.86 64.02 -24.98
N SER A 18 -9.66 63.01 -25.82
CA SER A 18 -9.92 63.17 -27.25
C SER A 18 -10.66 61.94 -27.75
N SER A 19 -11.85 62.21 -28.25
CA SER A 19 -12.80 61.29 -28.85
C SER A 19 -12.38 60.95 -30.28
N SER A 20 -12.19 59.66 -30.58
CA SER A 20 -12.39 59.13 -31.92
C SER A 20 -12.46 57.59 -31.91
N SER A 21 -13.64 57.07 -32.17
CA SER A 21 -13.85 55.81 -32.91
C SER A 21 -14.78 56.16 -34.08
N PRO A 22 -14.79 55.45 -35.21
CA PRO A 22 -14.30 54.08 -35.44
C PRO A 22 -13.38 53.94 -36.68
N ASP A 23 -12.64 52.84 -36.78
CA ASP A 23 -12.68 51.94 -37.95
C ASP A 23 -11.62 50.84 -37.88
N GLY A 24 -12.00 49.69 -38.44
CA GLY A 24 -11.23 48.46 -38.46
C GLY A 24 -9.86 48.60 -39.14
N GLY A 25 -8.84 48.08 -38.46
CA GLY A 25 -7.49 47.93 -38.97
C GLY A 25 -6.89 46.64 -38.44
N ASN A 26 -6.84 45.65 -39.31
CA ASN A 26 -6.22 44.34 -39.13
C ASN A 26 -4.74 44.49 -38.75
N SER A 27 -4.39 44.49 -37.46
CA SER A 27 -2.99 44.42 -37.01
C SER A 27 -2.61 42.95 -36.84
N GLY A 28 -2.04 42.38 -37.90
CA GLY A 28 -1.43 41.05 -37.91
C GLY A 28 -0.18 41.00 -37.04
N GLY A 29 -0.38 40.84 -35.73
CA GLY A 29 0.65 40.27 -34.87
C GLY A 29 0.77 38.79 -35.20
N THR A 30 1.93 38.35 -35.66
CA THR A 30 2.24 36.92 -35.78
C THR A 30 2.04 36.25 -34.43
N PRO A 31 1.15 35.23 -34.31
CA PRO A 31 1.09 34.42 -33.10
C PRO A 31 2.48 33.86 -32.83
N LEU A 32 2.98 33.99 -31.59
CA LEU A 32 4.15 33.25 -31.15
C LEU A 32 3.90 31.76 -31.46
N PRO A 33 4.88 31.01 -31.97
CA PRO A 33 4.69 29.60 -32.26
C PRO A 33 4.36 28.88 -30.94
N THR A 34 3.09 28.58 -30.73
CA THR A 34 2.69 27.55 -29.78
C THR A 34 3.20 26.26 -30.37
N ASN A 35 4.26 25.68 -29.79
CA ASN A 35 4.66 24.32 -30.12
C ASN A 35 3.38 23.47 -30.09
N PRO A 36 2.98 22.84 -31.20
CA PRO A 36 1.86 21.93 -31.18
C PRO A 36 2.17 20.91 -30.09
N THR A 37 1.37 20.89 -29.03
CA THR A 37 1.45 19.79 -28.08
C THR A 37 0.92 18.60 -28.88
N THR A 38 1.83 17.77 -29.40
CA THR A 38 1.45 16.55 -30.11
C THR A 38 0.47 15.81 -29.20
N PRO A 39 -0.78 15.57 -29.63
CA PRO A 39 -1.73 14.84 -28.81
C PRO A 39 -1.12 13.49 -28.47
N THR A 40 -0.77 13.29 -27.20
CA THR A 40 -0.27 12.00 -26.73
C THR A 40 -1.41 11.02 -26.92
N LYS A 41 -1.24 10.02 -27.79
CA LYS A 41 -2.22 8.96 -27.97
C LYS A 41 -2.46 8.30 -26.60
N PRO A 42 -3.71 8.26 -26.09
CA PRO A 42 -4.01 7.56 -24.83
C PRO A 42 -3.51 6.12 -24.89
N LEU A 43 -2.96 5.64 -23.78
CA LEU A 43 -2.57 4.23 -23.68
C LEU A 43 -3.83 3.36 -23.78
N THR A 44 -3.71 2.17 -24.36
CA THR A 44 -4.75 1.14 -24.14
C THR A 44 -4.72 0.67 -22.68
N ASP A 45 -5.81 0.11 -22.16
CA ASP A 45 -5.89 -0.48 -20.82
C ASP A 45 -4.71 -1.41 -20.50
N ALA A 46 -4.34 -2.27 -21.46
CA ALA A 46 -3.23 -3.21 -21.30
C ALA A 46 -1.87 -2.50 -21.24
N GLU A 47 -1.64 -1.50 -22.12
CA GLU A 47 -0.41 -0.69 -22.11
C GLU A 47 -0.32 0.16 -20.83
N ALA A 48 -1.43 0.71 -20.35
CA ALA A 48 -1.50 1.49 -19.11
C ALA A 48 -1.18 0.62 -17.90
N MET A 49 -1.75 -0.60 -17.81
CA MET A 49 -1.43 -1.55 -16.74
C MET A 49 0.03 -1.99 -16.78
N ASP A 50 0.57 -2.31 -17.95
CA ASP A 50 2.00 -2.63 -18.11
C ASP A 50 2.88 -1.45 -17.66
N GLN A 51 2.51 -0.23 -18.03
CA GLN A 51 3.27 0.97 -17.70
C GLN A 51 3.29 1.23 -16.19
N VAL A 52 2.15 1.20 -15.52
CA VAL A 52 2.10 1.43 -14.07
C VAL A 52 2.78 0.32 -13.27
N GLN A 53 2.66 -0.95 -13.70
CA GLN A 53 3.40 -2.05 -13.07
C GLN A 53 4.91 -1.86 -13.22
N LYS A 54 5.41 -1.56 -14.44
CA LYS A 54 6.83 -1.27 -14.68
C LYS A 54 7.32 -0.12 -13.82
N ASP A 55 6.57 0.97 -13.76
CA ASP A 55 6.98 2.16 -13.01
C ASP A 55 7.01 1.90 -11.50
N ALA A 56 5.97 1.28 -10.93
CA ALA A 56 5.94 0.95 -9.50
C ALA A 56 7.07 -0.03 -9.11
N ILE A 57 7.39 -0.99 -9.98
CA ILE A 57 8.50 -1.94 -9.76
C ILE A 57 9.86 -1.23 -9.65
N LYS A 58 10.07 -0.10 -10.34
CA LYS A 58 11.32 0.67 -10.23
C LYS A 58 11.63 1.07 -8.79
N TYR A 59 10.63 1.32 -7.95
CA TYR A 59 10.85 1.62 -6.54
C TYR A 59 11.63 0.51 -5.82
N PHE A 60 11.32 -0.75 -6.14
CA PHE A 60 11.95 -1.94 -5.55
C PHE A 60 13.09 -2.53 -6.37
N TRP A 61 13.42 -1.88 -7.49
CA TRP A 61 14.49 -2.32 -8.39
C TRP A 61 15.58 -1.24 -8.47
N ASP A 62 15.29 -0.12 -9.13
CA ASP A 62 16.21 1.00 -9.35
C ASP A 62 16.46 1.81 -8.07
N TYR A 63 15.41 2.05 -7.28
CA TYR A 63 15.44 2.96 -6.12
C TYR A 63 15.49 2.26 -4.76
N ALA A 64 15.55 0.94 -4.77
CA ALA A 64 15.73 0.17 -3.56
C ALA A 64 17.06 0.47 -2.87
N ASP A 65 17.22 -0.01 -1.65
CA ASP A 65 18.49 0.10 -0.97
C ASP A 65 19.61 -0.68 -1.69
N PRO A 66 20.78 -0.08 -1.95
CA PRO A 66 21.85 -0.74 -2.70
C PRO A 66 22.52 -1.89 -1.95
N ASN A 67 22.46 -1.95 -0.62
CA ASN A 67 23.15 -2.97 0.18
C ASN A 67 22.27 -4.21 0.39
N SER A 68 21.10 -3.99 0.99
CA SER A 68 20.12 -5.02 1.32
C SER A 68 19.26 -5.45 0.14
N LYS A 69 19.12 -4.61 -0.90
CA LYS A 69 18.15 -4.79 -2.00
C LYS A 69 16.68 -4.83 -1.56
N LEU A 70 16.41 -4.41 -0.33
CA LEU A 70 15.09 -4.31 0.26
C LEU A 70 14.49 -2.90 0.02
N GLY A 71 13.20 -2.75 0.33
CA GLY A 71 12.47 -1.50 0.19
C GLY A 71 12.88 -0.50 1.26
N ARG A 72 13.27 0.71 0.85
CA ARG A 72 13.41 1.84 1.77
C ARG A 72 12.04 2.18 2.35
N GLU A 73 11.98 2.71 3.56
CA GLU A 73 10.71 3.23 4.11
C GLU A 73 10.10 4.27 3.16
N ARG A 74 10.94 5.20 2.70
CA ARG A 74 10.55 6.32 1.85
C ARG A 74 11.62 6.69 0.86
N TYR A 75 11.19 7.37 -0.19
CA TYR A 75 12.06 8.04 -1.15
C TYR A 75 11.50 9.42 -1.46
N LEU A 76 12.27 10.47 -1.19
CA LEU A 76 11.91 11.86 -1.49
C LEU A 76 12.68 12.27 -2.76
N THR A 77 11.96 12.73 -3.78
CA THR A 77 12.61 13.12 -5.04
C THR A 77 13.48 14.37 -4.85
N GLU A 78 13.05 15.31 -4.00
CA GLU A 78 13.83 16.50 -3.65
C GLU A 78 15.03 16.23 -2.72
N ASP A 79 15.00 15.15 -1.94
CA ASP A 79 16.08 14.76 -1.02
C ASP A 79 16.23 13.23 -0.94
N PRO A 80 16.87 12.60 -1.95
CA PRO A 80 17.04 11.15 -1.98
C PRO A 80 17.86 10.56 -0.83
N ASN A 81 18.55 11.40 -0.05
CA ASN A 81 19.36 10.96 1.08
C ASN A 81 18.57 10.91 2.40
N PHE A 82 17.43 11.62 2.47
CA PHE A 82 16.58 11.65 3.66
C PHE A 82 16.17 10.24 4.09
N GLU A 83 16.59 9.84 5.29
CA GLU A 83 16.31 8.52 5.89
C GLU A 83 16.63 7.33 4.95
N SER A 84 17.54 7.53 4.00
CA SER A 84 17.90 6.53 2.97
C SER A 84 18.50 5.25 3.55
N ASN A 85 18.90 5.27 4.83
CA ASN A 85 19.40 4.13 5.57
C ASN A 85 18.31 3.26 6.21
N ILE A 86 17.04 3.68 6.20
CA ILE A 86 15.93 2.97 6.84
C ILE A 86 15.27 2.01 5.85
N ILE A 87 15.28 0.73 6.21
CA ILE A 87 14.55 -0.34 5.52
C ILE A 87 13.29 -0.65 6.32
N THR A 88 12.14 -0.67 5.65
CA THR A 88 10.87 -1.16 6.22
C THR A 88 10.67 -2.62 5.86
N THR A 89 10.31 -3.46 6.84
CA THR A 89 10.21 -4.90 6.62
C THR A 89 8.94 -5.27 5.86
N GLY A 90 7.77 -4.80 6.27
CA GLY A 90 6.52 -5.12 5.57
C GLY A 90 6.47 -4.54 4.16
N GLY A 91 6.88 -3.28 3.99
CA GLY A 91 7.03 -2.67 2.66
C GLY A 91 8.03 -3.41 1.77
N SER A 92 9.08 -4.00 2.36
CA SER A 92 9.99 -4.88 1.63
C SER A 92 9.33 -6.20 1.22
N GLY A 93 8.48 -6.78 2.06
CA GLY A 93 7.67 -7.95 1.68
C GLY A 93 6.88 -7.70 0.40
N PHE A 94 6.20 -6.56 0.31
CA PHE A 94 5.45 -6.17 -0.90
C PHE A 94 6.38 -5.97 -2.11
N GLY A 95 7.55 -5.36 -1.90
CA GLY A 95 8.58 -5.20 -2.91
C GLY A 95 9.11 -6.51 -3.48
N LEU A 96 9.33 -7.52 -2.62
CA LEU A 96 9.77 -8.83 -3.05
C LEU A 96 8.71 -9.52 -3.93
N MET A 97 7.42 -9.38 -3.61
CA MET A 97 6.33 -9.87 -4.48
C MET A 97 6.27 -9.10 -5.80
N SER A 98 6.56 -7.79 -5.80
CA SER A 98 6.64 -6.97 -7.01
C SER A 98 7.77 -7.42 -7.95
N ILE A 99 8.90 -7.90 -7.41
CA ILE A 99 9.97 -8.49 -8.23
C ILE A 99 9.51 -9.78 -8.91
N VAL A 100 8.74 -10.63 -8.22
CA VAL A 100 8.14 -11.84 -8.83
C VAL A 100 7.24 -11.46 -10.02
N VAL A 101 6.39 -10.43 -9.86
CA VAL A 101 5.57 -9.88 -10.95
C VAL A 101 6.44 -9.41 -12.11
N GLY A 102 7.52 -8.68 -11.82
CA GLY A 102 8.43 -8.17 -12.84
C GLY A 102 9.13 -9.28 -13.63
N VAL A 103 9.46 -10.40 -13.00
CA VAL A 103 9.99 -11.59 -13.68
C VAL A 103 8.93 -12.24 -14.57
N GLU A 104 7.73 -12.49 -14.02
CA GLU A 104 6.64 -13.15 -14.77
C GLU A 104 6.25 -12.37 -16.03
N ARG A 105 6.23 -11.03 -15.92
CA ARG A 105 5.90 -10.13 -17.04
C ARG A 105 7.04 -9.87 -18.00
N GLY A 106 8.25 -10.39 -17.73
CA GLY A 106 9.44 -10.10 -18.53
C GLY A 106 9.91 -8.65 -18.43
N PHE A 107 9.51 -7.91 -17.39
CA PHE A 107 9.99 -6.57 -17.11
C PHE A 107 11.40 -6.59 -16.51
N LEU A 108 11.73 -7.66 -15.79
CA LEU A 108 13.00 -7.87 -15.12
C LEU A 108 13.70 -9.13 -15.64
N PRO A 109 15.03 -9.11 -15.86
CA PRO A 109 15.77 -10.31 -16.21
C PRO A 109 15.73 -11.34 -15.07
N ARG A 110 15.23 -12.55 -15.34
CA ARG A 110 15.00 -13.59 -14.32
C ARG A 110 16.25 -13.92 -13.49
N ALA A 111 17.40 -14.10 -14.12
CA ALA A 111 18.64 -14.46 -13.41
C ALA A 111 19.12 -13.34 -12.46
N GLU A 112 19.00 -12.08 -12.89
CA GLU A 112 19.35 -10.92 -12.07
C GLU A 112 18.38 -10.78 -10.90
N ALA A 113 17.08 -11.00 -11.14
CA ALA A 113 16.07 -10.99 -10.10
C ALA A 113 16.32 -12.06 -9.03
N VAL A 114 16.71 -13.28 -9.41
CA VAL A 114 17.08 -14.34 -8.47
C VAL A 114 18.30 -13.94 -7.63
N SER A 115 19.35 -13.39 -8.24
CA SER A 115 20.54 -12.90 -7.53
C SER A 115 20.20 -11.79 -6.52
N ARG A 116 19.32 -10.86 -6.93
CA ARG A 116 18.87 -9.75 -6.09
C ARG A 116 18.00 -10.23 -4.93
N LEU A 117 17.05 -11.13 -5.17
CA LEU A 117 16.24 -11.76 -4.13
C LEU A 117 17.12 -12.55 -3.16
N ALA A 118 18.13 -13.27 -3.64
CA ALA A 118 19.07 -13.98 -2.77
C ALA A 118 19.86 -13.02 -1.88
N THR A 119 20.29 -11.87 -2.41
CA THR A 119 20.93 -10.80 -1.61
C THR A 119 19.99 -10.29 -0.52
N ALA A 120 18.72 -10.03 -0.85
CA ALA A 120 17.71 -9.61 0.10
C ALA A 120 17.44 -10.64 1.21
N LEU A 121 17.32 -11.92 0.86
CA LEU A 121 17.10 -12.97 1.86
C LEU A 121 18.34 -13.21 2.73
N ASN A 122 19.55 -13.08 2.18
CA ASN A 122 20.79 -13.13 2.96
C ASN A 122 20.91 -11.96 3.94
N PHE A 123 20.35 -10.80 3.60
CA PHE A 123 20.27 -9.68 4.52
C PHE A 123 19.28 -9.97 5.65
N LEU A 124 18.05 -10.41 5.33
CA LEU A 124 17.02 -10.77 6.32
C LEU A 124 17.46 -11.89 7.27
N GLU A 125 18.26 -12.83 6.79
CA GLU A 125 18.86 -13.91 7.59
C GLU A 125 19.81 -13.39 8.68
N LYS A 126 20.52 -12.29 8.42
CA LYS A 126 21.54 -11.71 9.31
C LYS A 126 21.03 -10.54 10.14
N ALA A 127 19.91 -9.93 9.73
CA ALA A 127 19.28 -8.83 10.43
C ALA A 127 18.82 -9.25 11.83
N ASP A 128 18.63 -8.27 12.72
CA ASP A 128 18.08 -8.51 14.05
C ASP A 128 16.69 -9.17 13.93
N ARG A 129 16.50 -10.24 14.70
CA ARG A 129 15.23 -10.94 14.87
C ARG A 129 14.96 -11.12 16.36
N PHE A 130 13.70 -11.07 16.73
CA PHE A 130 13.21 -11.14 18.10
C PHE A 130 12.17 -12.26 18.15
N HIS A 131 12.54 -13.41 18.71
CA HIS A 131 11.72 -14.63 18.60
C HIS A 131 11.35 -14.91 17.13
N GLY A 132 12.34 -14.76 16.25
CA GLY A 132 12.17 -14.92 14.81
C GLY A 132 11.39 -13.81 14.09
N ALA A 133 10.70 -12.89 14.76
CA ALA A 133 10.08 -11.75 14.08
C ALA A 133 11.11 -10.66 13.76
N TRP A 134 10.98 -10.01 12.61
CA TRP A 134 11.78 -8.84 12.26
C TRP A 134 11.18 -7.57 12.89
N PRO A 135 11.98 -6.52 13.14
CA PRO A 135 11.47 -5.21 13.53
C PRO A 135 10.73 -4.52 12.39
N HIS A 136 9.96 -3.48 12.71
CA HIS A 136 9.34 -2.62 11.71
C HIS A 136 10.38 -1.95 10.81
N TRP A 137 11.39 -1.33 11.42
CA TRP A 137 12.51 -0.69 10.71
C TRP A 137 13.86 -1.30 11.10
N MET A 138 14.76 -1.34 10.13
CA MET A 138 16.15 -1.75 10.31
C MET A 138 17.11 -0.89 9.51
N ASP A 139 18.34 -0.76 10.00
CA ASP A 139 19.41 -0.06 9.29
C ASP A 139 19.91 -0.89 8.10
N ASN A 140 20.18 -0.21 6.99
CA ASN A 140 20.56 -0.85 5.72
C ASN A 140 21.99 -1.42 5.64
N LYS A 141 22.80 -1.33 6.72
CA LYS A 141 24.17 -1.87 6.72
C LYS A 141 24.23 -3.18 7.49
N ALA A 142 23.88 -3.13 8.77
CA ALA A 142 24.02 -4.26 9.68
C ALA A 142 22.69 -4.99 9.95
N GLY A 143 21.56 -4.44 9.47
CA GLY A 143 20.24 -4.99 9.73
C GLY A 143 19.83 -4.85 11.20
N LYS A 144 20.38 -3.86 11.92
CA LYS A 144 20.03 -3.56 13.30
C LYS A 144 18.70 -2.83 13.37
N VAL A 145 17.92 -3.14 14.39
CA VAL A 145 16.63 -2.46 14.63
C VAL A 145 16.83 -0.95 14.72
N ILE A 146 16.01 -0.22 13.96
CA ILE A 146 15.79 1.21 14.16
C ILE A 146 14.43 1.32 14.84
N PRO A 147 14.35 1.83 16.09
CA PRO A 147 13.08 1.90 16.80
C PRO A 147 12.04 2.76 16.06
N PHE A 148 10.82 2.25 15.87
CA PHE A 148 9.67 2.98 15.32
C PHE A 148 8.90 3.78 16.39
N GLY A 149 9.46 3.82 17.59
CA GLY A 149 9.00 4.56 18.75
C GLY A 149 9.86 4.18 19.95
N THR A 150 9.68 4.84 21.09
CA THR A 150 10.54 4.58 22.27
C THR A 150 10.51 3.12 22.72
N LYS A 151 9.33 2.48 22.69
CA LYS A 151 9.12 1.09 23.14
C LYS A 151 9.05 0.06 22.01
N ASP A 152 8.93 0.54 20.78
CA ASP A 152 8.88 -0.31 19.60
C ASP A 152 10.28 -0.46 19.00
N ASN A 153 11.09 -1.27 19.67
CA ASN A 153 12.50 -1.54 19.34
C ASN A 153 12.82 -3.04 19.33
N GLY A 154 11.80 -3.86 19.06
CA GLY A 154 11.90 -5.31 18.99
C GLY A 154 11.20 -5.84 17.75
N GLY A 155 10.57 -7.02 17.86
CA GLY A 155 9.88 -7.62 16.72
C GLY A 155 8.49 -7.07 16.54
N ASP A 156 8.16 -6.75 15.29
CA ASP A 156 6.83 -6.39 14.80
C ASP A 156 6.25 -7.58 14.03
N LEU A 157 5.22 -8.22 14.60
CA LEU A 157 4.63 -9.43 14.04
C LEU A 157 3.80 -9.16 12.79
N VAL A 158 3.20 -7.98 12.67
CA VAL A 158 2.37 -7.60 11.52
C VAL A 158 3.27 -7.38 10.31
N GLU A 159 4.33 -6.58 10.46
CA GLU A 159 5.31 -6.35 9.41
C GLU A 159 6.02 -7.67 9.00
N THR A 160 6.35 -8.51 9.99
CA THR A 160 6.87 -9.87 9.75
C THR A 160 5.92 -10.71 8.91
N SER A 161 4.61 -10.63 9.15
CA SER A 161 3.63 -11.40 8.38
C SER A 161 3.55 -11.00 6.90
N PHE A 162 3.77 -9.73 6.59
CA PHE A 162 3.88 -9.25 5.21
C PHE A 162 5.15 -9.78 4.52
N VAL A 163 6.27 -9.85 5.24
CA VAL A 163 7.49 -10.52 4.74
C VAL A 163 7.23 -12.00 4.50
N CYS A 164 6.63 -12.72 5.45
CA CYS A 164 6.35 -14.14 5.32
C CYS A 164 5.39 -14.46 4.17
N GLN A 165 4.40 -13.60 3.91
CA GLN A 165 3.54 -13.69 2.72
C GLN A 165 4.37 -13.67 1.43
N ALA A 166 5.39 -12.81 1.35
CA ALA A 166 6.32 -12.77 0.23
C ALA A 166 7.25 -13.99 0.18
N LEU A 167 7.77 -14.46 1.31
CA LEU A 167 8.65 -15.63 1.38
C LEU A 167 7.95 -16.89 0.86
N ILE A 168 6.69 -17.13 1.25
CA ILE A 168 5.88 -18.22 0.69
C ILE A 168 5.73 -18.06 -0.83
N THR A 169 5.43 -16.86 -1.30
CA THR A 169 5.28 -16.59 -2.73
C THR A 169 6.57 -16.88 -3.52
N ILE A 170 7.73 -16.42 -3.04
CA ILE A 170 9.04 -16.70 -3.63
C ILE A 170 9.32 -18.21 -3.63
N ARG A 171 9.11 -18.88 -2.49
CA ARG A 171 9.30 -20.32 -2.35
C ARG A 171 8.50 -21.06 -3.42
N GLU A 172 7.21 -20.79 -3.51
CA GLU A 172 6.31 -21.48 -4.44
C GLU A 172 6.63 -21.17 -5.92
N TYR A 173 7.10 -19.96 -6.23
CA TYR A 173 7.43 -19.57 -7.60
C TYR A 173 8.74 -20.21 -8.11
N PHE A 174 9.74 -20.35 -7.23
CA PHE A 174 11.09 -20.76 -7.61
C PHE A 174 11.43 -22.22 -7.27
N LYS A 175 10.63 -22.93 -6.45
CA LYS A 175 10.92 -24.30 -5.97
C LYS A 175 11.20 -25.35 -7.06
N ASN A 176 10.72 -25.15 -8.28
CA ASN A 176 10.89 -26.08 -9.39
C ASN A 176 11.86 -25.58 -10.48
N GLY A 177 12.56 -24.47 -10.23
CA GLY A 177 13.48 -23.84 -11.19
C GLY A 177 14.87 -24.47 -11.24
N SER A 178 15.83 -23.65 -11.69
CA SER A 178 17.26 -23.88 -11.67
C SER A 178 17.81 -24.10 -10.25
N THR A 179 19.08 -24.50 -10.14
CA THR A 179 19.75 -24.71 -8.84
C THR A 179 19.69 -23.46 -7.96
N ALA A 180 20.03 -22.27 -8.50
CA ALA A 180 19.99 -21.02 -7.75
C ALA A 180 18.57 -20.64 -7.29
N GLU A 181 17.55 -20.97 -8.10
CA GLU A 181 16.14 -20.73 -7.75
C GLU A 181 15.66 -21.68 -6.64
N LYS A 182 16.09 -22.94 -6.67
CA LYS A 182 15.81 -23.91 -5.61
C LYS A 182 16.48 -23.53 -4.29
N GLU A 183 17.72 -23.04 -4.34
CA GLU A 183 18.44 -22.52 -3.17
C GLU A 183 17.73 -21.29 -2.58
N LEU A 184 17.28 -20.36 -3.44
CA LEU A 184 16.49 -19.20 -3.03
C LEU A 184 15.17 -19.64 -2.36
N ALA A 185 14.44 -20.57 -2.97
CA ALA A 185 13.20 -21.11 -2.43
C ALA A 185 13.40 -21.81 -1.07
N ALA A 186 14.46 -22.60 -0.93
CA ALA A 186 14.81 -23.26 0.32
C ALA A 186 15.16 -22.24 1.43
N LYS A 187 15.89 -21.17 1.10
CA LYS A 187 16.18 -20.09 2.05
C LYS A 187 14.91 -19.37 2.50
N ALA A 188 14.00 -19.07 1.57
CA ALA A 188 12.71 -18.48 1.90
C ALA A 188 11.90 -19.38 2.86
N ASP A 189 11.94 -20.70 2.63
CA ASP A 189 11.29 -21.68 3.50
C ASP A 189 11.85 -21.68 4.93
N VAL A 190 13.19 -21.67 5.07
CA VAL A 190 13.88 -21.61 6.37
C VAL A 190 13.56 -20.33 7.12
N LEU A 191 13.60 -19.18 6.45
CA LEU A 191 13.37 -17.88 7.09
C LEU A 191 11.95 -17.78 7.67
N TRP A 192 10.94 -18.19 6.91
CA TRP A 192 9.54 -18.12 7.36
C TRP A 192 9.28 -19.11 8.51
N LYS A 193 9.79 -20.33 8.43
CA LYS A 193 9.66 -21.35 9.50
C LYS A 193 10.37 -20.96 10.79
N GLY A 194 11.33 -20.03 10.73
CA GLY A 194 12.05 -19.53 11.89
C GLY A 194 11.30 -18.48 12.70
N VAL A 195 10.06 -18.10 12.35
CA VAL A 195 9.26 -17.14 13.12
C VAL A 195 8.51 -17.87 14.24
N GLU A 196 8.70 -17.44 15.49
CA GLU A 196 8.05 -18.03 16.68
C GLU A 196 6.70 -17.35 16.94
N TRP A 197 5.69 -17.63 16.11
CA TRP A 197 4.38 -16.98 16.23
C TRP A 197 3.68 -17.23 17.56
N ASP A 198 3.89 -18.41 18.14
CA ASP A 198 3.35 -18.81 19.44
C ASP A 198 3.93 -17.98 20.60
N TRP A 199 5.17 -17.49 20.49
CA TRP A 199 5.74 -16.53 21.45
C TRP A 199 4.87 -15.27 21.58
N TYR A 200 4.40 -14.76 20.45
CA TYR A 200 3.59 -13.54 20.36
C TYR A 200 2.15 -13.69 20.86
N THR A 201 1.81 -14.85 21.42
CA THR A 201 0.54 -15.05 22.13
C THR A 201 0.57 -14.60 23.58
N GLN A 202 1.75 -14.44 24.17
CA GLN A 202 1.92 -14.30 25.62
C GLN A 202 1.27 -15.44 26.42
N GLY A 203 1.13 -16.63 25.83
CA GLY A 203 0.40 -17.75 26.43
C GLY A 203 -1.12 -17.55 26.50
N GLN A 204 -1.68 -16.65 25.68
CA GLN A 204 -3.11 -16.33 25.63
C GLN A 204 -3.73 -16.75 24.30
N ASP A 205 -5.07 -16.75 24.24
CA ASP A 205 -5.80 -16.90 22.98
C ASP A 205 -5.87 -15.55 22.22
N ALA A 206 -4.70 -14.99 21.90
CA ALA A 206 -4.55 -13.77 21.11
C ALA A 206 -3.18 -13.72 20.43
N LEU A 207 -3.00 -12.80 19.48
CA LEU A 207 -1.68 -12.35 19.05
C LEU A 207 -1.46 -10.90 19.50
N TYR A 208 -0.23 -10.58 19.84
CA TYR A 208 0.23 -9.22 20.12
C TYR A 208 1.13 -8.73 18.99
N TRP A 209 0.99 -7.45 18.67
CA TRP A 209 1.69 -6.82 17.56
C TRP A 209 3.20 -6.77 17.82
N HIS A 210 3.61 -6.41 19.04
CA HIS A 210 5.01 -6.13 19.35
C HIS A 210 5.52 -6.93 20.54
N TRP A 211 6.81 -7.24 20.51
CA TRP A 211 7.59 -7.68 21.66
C TRP A 211 8.97 -7.03 21.63
N SER A 212 9.47 -6.58 22.79
CA SER A 212 10.79 -5.95 22.92
C SER A 212 11.68 -6.70 23.92
N PRO A 213 12.99 -6.86 23.65
CA PRO A 213 13.92 -7.38 24.65
C PRO A 213 14.11 -6.43 25.84
N ASN A 214 13.88 -5.12 25.65
CA ASN A 214 14.09 -4.09 26.67
C ASN A 214 12.80 -3.76 27.43
N TYR A 215 11.64 -3.89 26.78
CA TYR A 215 10.34 -3.47 27.31
C TYR A 215 9.32 -4.60 27.39
N GLY A 216 9.69 -5.83 27.03
CA GLY A 216 8.79 -6.98 27.00
C GLY A 216 7.52 -6.67 26.21
N TRP A 217 6.38 -6.74 26.90
CA TRP A 217 5.04 -6.56 26.33
C TRP A 217 4.44 -5.17 26.60
N GLU A 218 5.23 -4.18 27.01
CA GLU A 218 4.72 -2.84 27.38
C GLU A 218 4.01 -2.08 26.25
N MET A 219 4.28 -2.41 24.98
CA MET A 219 3.47 -1.89 23.86
C MET A 219 2.00 -2.35 23.96
N ASN A 220 1.78 -3.53 24.53
CA ASN A 220 0.48 -4.11 24.92
C ASN A 220 -0.61 -3.95 23.85
N PHE A 221 -0.25 -4.15 22.59
CA PHE A 221 -1.18 -4.01 21.48
C PHE A 221 -1.64 -5.38 21.00
N LYS A 222 -2.80 -5.81 21.53
CA LYS A 222 -3.48 -7.03 21.11
C LYS A 222 -4.14 -6.84 19.73
N LEU A 223 -3.93 -7.79 18.83
CA LEU A 223 -4.47 -7.74 17.46
C LEU A 223 -5.93 -8.21 17.43
N GLU A 224 -6.86 -7.26 17.37
CA GLU A 224 -8.30 -7.51 17.24
C GLU A 224 -8.81 -7.00 15.89
N GLY A 225 -9.69 -7.75 15.23
CA GLY A 225 -10.22 -7.38 13.93
C GLY A 225 -11.47 -6.49 13.98
N TYR A 226 -11.87 -5.89 12.86
CA TYR A 226 -11.25 -6.01 11.53
C TYR A 226 -10.30 -4.84 11.24
N ASN A 227 -9.10 -5.18 10.74
CA ASN A 227 -8.10 -4.27 10.20
C ASN A 227 -7.20 -4.96 9.14
N GLU A 228 -6.03 -4.40 8.82
CA GLU A 228 -5.06 -4.92 7.84
C GLU A 228 -4.37 -6.24 8.25
N CYS A 229 -4.52 -6.70 9.49
CA CYS A 229 -3.66 -7.72 10.12
C CYS A 229 -4.18 -9.17 9.98
N LEU A 230 -5.15 -9.44 9.10
CA LEU A 230 -5.71 -10.80 8.92
C LEU A 230 -4.62 -11.83 8.60
N ILE A 231 -3.70 -11.48 7.71
CA ILE A 231 -2.62 -12.37 7.26
C ILE A 231 -1.68 -12.76 8.42
N THR A 232 -1.58 -11.94 9.47
CA THR A 232 -0.79 -12.28 10.66
C THR A 232 -1.34 -13.52 11.36
N TYR A 233 -2.66 -13.62 11.53
CA TYR A 233 -3.30 -14.81 12.09
C TYR A 233 -3.22 -16.01 11.13
N VAL A 234 -3.38 -15.79 9.83
CA VAL A 234 -3.25 -16.86 8.82
C VAL A 234 -1.83 -17.43 8.82
N MET A 235 -0.78 -16.59 8.79
CA MET A 235 0.61 -17.04 8.83
C MET A 235 0.94 -17.76 10.14
N ALA A 236 0.49 -17.22 11.27
CA ALA A 236 0.67 -17.84 12.57
C ALA A 236 0.02 -19.23 12.66
N ALA A 237 -1.19 -19.39 12.12
CA ALA A 237 -1.87 -20.69 12.09
C ALA A 237 -1.25 -21.67 11.09
N SER A 238 -0.63 -21.14 10.03
CA SER A 238 0.04 -21.92 8.98
C SER A 238 1.41 -22.44 9.42
N SER A 239 2.00 -21.90 10.49
CA SER A 239 3.36 -22.25 10.91
C SER A 239 3.50 -23.74 11.27
N PRO A 240 4.39 -24.50 10.62
CA PRO A 240 4.60 -25.91 10.94
C PRO A 240 5.49 -26.11 12.18
N THR A 241 6.16 -25.06 12.65
CA THR A 241 7.14 -25.09 13.75
C THR A 241 6.61 -24.38 15.00
N HIS A 242 5.91 -23.26 14.81
CA HIS A 242 5.44 -22.38 15.89
C HIS A 242 3.97 -21.96 15.70
N PRO A 243 3.02 -22.90 15.56
CA PRO A 243 1.63 -22.56 15.28
C PRO A 243 0.90 -22.02 16.51
N ILE A 244 0.04 -21.02 16.29
CA ILE A 244 -0.98 -20.63 17.29
C ILE A 244 -2.16 -21.61 17.32
N SER A 245 -2.93 -21.59 18.41
CA SER A 245 -4.25 -22.25 18.44
C SER A 245 -5.26 -21.49 17.58
N ALA A 246 -6.31 -22.17 17.10
CA ALA A 246 -7.42 -21.50 16.40
C ALA A 246 -8.21 -20.57 17.32
N GLU A 247 -8.16 -20.79 18.64
CA GLU A 247 -8.84 -19.94 19.62
C GLU A 247 -8.30 -18.52 19.61
N ALA A 248 -7.01 -18.32 19.33
CA ALA A 248 -6.46 -16.97 19.19
C ALA A 248 -7.16 -16.17 18.08
N TYR A 249 -7.43 -16.81 16.95
CA TYR A 249 -8.21 -16.21 15.87
C TYR A 249 -9.67 -15.99 16.29
N HIS A 250 -10.34 -17.00 16.84
CA HIS A 250 -11.76 -16.91 17.14
C HIS A 250 -12.10 -15.96 18.31
N LYS A 251 -11.24 -15.88 19.33
CA LYS A 251 -11.44 -15.05 20.53
C LYS A 251 -10.90 -13.63 20.37
N ALA A 252 -9.68 -13.45 19.88
CA ALA A 252 -9.08 -12.12 19.74
C ALA A 252 -9.41 -11.48 18.38
N TRP A 253 -8.95 -12.07 17.27
CA TRP A 253 -9.20 -11.47 15.94
C TRP A 253 -10.69 -11.29 15.67
N ALA A 254 -11.47 -12.37 15.76
CA ALA A 254 -12.89 -12.34 15.48
C ALA A 254 -13.74 -11.85 16.66
N ARG A 255 -13.10 -11.51 17.79
CA ARG A 255 -13.74 -10.97 19.00
C ARG A 255 -14.94 -11.81 19.46
N SER A 256 -14.78 -13.14 19.42
CA SER A 256 -15.85 -14.11 19.70
C SER A 256 -17.13 -13.89 18.88
N GLY A 257 -17.00 -13.40 17.65
CA GLY A 257 -18.11 -13.09 16.73
C GLY A 257 -18.48 -11.61 16.67
N ALA A 258 -18.01 -10.78 17.61
CA ALA A 258 -18.26 -9.34 17.60
C ALA A 258 -17.54 -8.60 16.46
N ILE A 259 -16.71 -9.28 15.67
CA ILE A 259 -16.15 -8.73 14.43
C ILE A 259 -17.22 -8.50 13.35
N VAL A 260 -18.36 -9.19 13.36
CA VAL A 260 -19.39 -9.07 12.32
C VAL A 260 -20.17 -7.76 12.47
N ASN A 261 -20.46 -7.09 11.35
CA ASN A 261 -21.27 -5.88 11.29
C ASN A 261 -22.51 -6.12 10.41
N ALA A 262 -23.64 -5.52 10.79
CA ALA A 262 -24.93 -5.67 10.10
C ALA A 262 -25.41 -4.36 9.40
N GLY A 263 -24.57 -3.34 9.41
CA GLY A 263 -24.84 -2.03 8.83
C GLY A 263 -24.53 -1.97 7.34
N SER A 264 -24.79 -0.80 6.76
CA SER A 264 -24.51 -0.52 5.35
C SER A 264 -24.12 0.95 5.15
N GLN A 265 -23.38 1.21 4.08
CA GLN A 265 -23.04 2.55 3.59
C GLN A 265 -23.37 2.60 2.10
N TYR A 266 -24.08 3.63 1.65
CA TYR A 266 -24.54 3.75 0.26
C TYR A 266 -25.37 2.53 -0.21
N GLY A 267 -26.11 1.89 0.70
CA GLY A 267 -26.85 0.65 0.42
C GLY A 267 -25.99 -0.61 0.28
N ILE A 268 -24.67 -0.50 0.51
CA ILE A 268 -23.71 -1.61 0.41
C ILE A 268 -23.39 -2.11 1.84
N PRO A 269 -23.48 -3.42 2.11
CA PRO A 269 -23.19 -3.96 3.44
C PRO A 269 -21.75 -3.70 3.91
N VAL A 270 -21.61 -3.21 5.14
CA VAL A 270 -20.34 -3.18 5.89
C VAL A 270 -20.26 -4.52 6.62
N ILE A 271 -19.49 -5.47 6.07
CA ILE A 271 -19.55 -6.88 6.51
C ILE A 271 -18.90 -7.09 7.89
N LEU A 272 -17.80 -6.41 8.17
CA LEU A 272 -17.07 -6.51 9.45
C LEU A 272 -16.96 -5.15 10.14
N ASN A 273 -16.70 -5.16 11.45
CA ASN A 273 -16.44 -3.99 12.27
C ASN A 273 -15.02 -3.50 12.03
N TYR A 274 -14.89 -2.41 11.28
CA TYR A 274 -13.62 -1.74 11.04
C TYR A 274 -13.18 -0.96 12.29
N ASN A 275 -12.02 -1.29 12.85
CA ASN A 275 -11.50 -0.61 14.04
C ASN A 275 -11.36 0.90 13.80
N GLY A 276 -11.80 1.74 14.74
CA GLY A 276 -11.74 3.21 14.58
C GLY A 276 -12.65 3.80 13.49
N ALA A 277 -13.42 2.98 12.77
CA ALA A 277 -14.35 3.41 11.73
C ALA A 277 -15.74 2.79 11.93
N THR A 278 -16.22 2.72 13.19
CA THR A 278 -17.50 2.07 13.53
C THR A 278 -18.66 2.56 12.66
N GLY A 279 -19.36 1.62 12.02
CA GLY A 279 -20.47 1.90 11.11
C GLY A 279 -20.04 2.35 9.71
N ASN A 280 -18.75 2.42 9.42
CA ASN A 280 -18.17 2.74 8.12
C ASN A 280 -17.03 1.75 7.80
N VAL A 281 -16.32 2.00 6.71
CA VAL A 281 -15.11 1.27 6.31
C VAL A 281 -13.85 2.06 6.67
N GLY A 282 -12.75 1.35 6.88
CA GLY A 282 -11.44 1.92 7.21
C GLY A 282 -10.68 2.41 5.97
N PRO A 283 -9.37 2.70 6.10
CA PRO A 283 -8.52 3.10 4.99
C PRO A 283 -8.40 1.95 3.98
N MET A 284 -8.26 2.26 2.68
CA MET A 284 -8.40 1.25 1.63
C MET A 284 -7.36 0.11 1.73
N PHE A 285 -6.17 0.37 2.28
CA PHE A 285 -5.11 -0.63 2.42
C PHE A 285 -5.48 -1.86 3.28
N TRP A 286 -6.54 -1.76 4.10
CA TRP A 286 -7.07 -2.91 4.85
C TRP A 286 -7.71 -3.98 3.97
N SER A 287 -8.02 -3.66 2.72
CA SER A 287 -8.41 -4.63 1.70
C SER A 287 -7.24 -4.99 0.76
N HIS A 288 -6.01 -4.57 1.05
CA HIS A 288 -4.85 -4.83 0.19
C HIS A 288 -3.79 -5.71 0.86
N TYR A 289 -3.25 -5.29 2.02
CA TYR A 289 -1.97 -5.85 2.54
C TYR A 289 -2.08 -7.34 2.87
N SER A 290 -3.18 -7.74 3.50
CA SER A 290 -3.43 -9.15 3.79
C SER A 290 -3.79 -9.99 2.56
N TYR A 291 -4.12 -9.36 1.43
CA TYR A 291 -4.69 -10.01 0.24
C TYR A 291 -3.77 -9.96 -0.98
N LEU A 292 -2.48 -9.66 -0.81
CA LEU A 292 -1.52 -9.74 -1.91
C LEU A 292 -1.27 -11.21 -2.32
N GLY A 293 -1.20 -12.10 -1.34
CA GLY A 293 -1.09 -13.55 -1.49
C GLY A 293 -2.37 -14.28 -1.10
N LEU A 294 -3.03 -13.91 -0.01
CA LEU A 294 -4.31 -14.51 0.36
C LEU A 294 -5.38 -14.12 -0.66
N ASP A 295 -5.90 -15.09 -1.39
CA ASP A 295 -6.92 -14.84 -2.40
C ASP A 295 -8.31 -14.72 -1.75
N PRO A 296 -8.96 -13.55 -1.79
CA PRO A 296 -10.29 -13.40 -1.21
C PRO A 296 -11.39 -14.07 -2.07
N THR A 297 -11.12 -14.41 -3.34
CA THR A 297 -12.12 -15.04 -4.22
C THR A 297 -12.52 -16.42 -3.71
N ASN A 298 -13.83 -16.61 -3.53
CA ASN A 298 -14.40 -17.84 -2.97
C ASN A 298 -13.85 -18.22 -1.58
N LEU A 299 -13.22 -17.30 -0.85
CA LEU A 299 -12.71 -17.52 0.50
C LEU A 299 -13.77 -17.13 1.53
N LYS A 300 -14.13 -18.08 2.39
CA LYS A 300 -15.13 -17.88 3.45
C LYS A 300 -14.68 -18.52 4.73
N ASP A 301 -15.06 -17.93 5.85
CA ASP A 301 -15.02 -18.59 7.15
C ASP A 301 -16.34 -18.40 7.90
N LYS A 302 -16.35 -18.63 9.20
CA LYS A 302 -17.51 -18.41 10.07
C LYS A 302 -18.04 -16.96 10.04
N TYR A 303 -17.20 -15.97 9.78
CA TYR A 303 -17.50 -14.56 10.01
C TYR A 303 -17.76 -13.77 8.72
N ALA A 304 -17.12 -14.14 7.60
CA ALA A 304 -17.27 -13.37 6.36
C ALA A 304 -17.14 -14.20 5.07
N ASP A 305 -17.76 -13.67 4.01
CA ASP A 305 -17.32 -13.87 2.64
C ASP A 305 -16.28 -12.78 2.32
N TYR A 306 -15.02 -13.17 2.15
CA TYR A 306 -13.91 -12.22 2.04
C TYR A 306 -13.84 -11.52 0.67
N TRP A 307 -14.42 -12.15 -0.37
CA TRP A 307 -14.58 -11.48 -1.65
C TRP A 307 -15.61 -10.36 -1.54
N ALA A 308 -16.75 -10.64 -0.92
CA ALA A 308 -17.76 -9.63 -0.67
C ALA A 308 -17.22 -8.53 0.26
N LEU A 309 -16.43 -8.87 1.28
CA LEU A 309 -15.81 -7.91 2.20
C LEU A 309 -14.94 -6.89 1.45
N THR A 310 -13.97 -7.37 0.68
CA THR A 310 -13.02 -6.50 -0.04
C THR A 310 -13.70 -5.72 -1.18
N GLN A 311 -14.63 -6.34 -1.92
CA GLN A 311 -15.43 -5.64 -2.94
C GLN A 311 -16.33 -4.55 -2.35
N ASN A 312 -17.01 -4.83 -1.23
CA ASN A 312 -17.90 -3.85 -0.61
C ASN A 312 -17.10 -2.67 -0.06
N HIS A 313 -15.93 -2.91 0.54
CA HIS A 313 -15.04 -1.83 0.97
C HIS A 313 -14.66 -0.93 -0.19
N ALA A 314 -14.16 -1.49 -1.29
CA ALA A 314 -13.78 -0.72 -2.48
C ALA A 314 -14.96 0.07 -3.06
N LYS A 315 -16.13 -0.57 -3.21
CA LYS A 315 -17.35 0.09 -3.73
C LYS A 315 -17.84 1.21 -2.82
N ILE A 316 -17.82 1.03 -1.49
CA ILE A 316 -18.16 2.10 -0.53
C ILE A 316 -17.19 3.28 -0.67
N MET A 317 -15.89 3.02 -0.86
CA MET A 317 -14.88 4.06 -1.07
C MET A 317 -15.10 4.86 -2.36
N VAL A 318 -15.44 4.16 -3.46
CA VAL A 318 -15.86 4.78 -4.73
C VAL A 318 -17.10 5.63 -4.51
N GLN A 319 -18.17 5.08 -3.90
CA GLN A 319 -19.42 5.81 -3.69
C GLN A 319 -19.25 7.02 -2.77
N TYR A 320 -18.41 6.94 -1.75
CA TYR A 320 -18.03 8.09 -0.94
C TYR A 320 -17.39 9.19 -1.79
N SER A 321 -16.44 8.82 -2.67
CA SER A 321 -15.74 9.78 -3.53
C SER A 321 -16.67 10.39 -4.58
N VAL A 322 -17.62 9.63 -5.12
CA VAL A 322 -18.65 10.12 -6.05
C VAL A 322 -19.66 11.03 -5.36
N ALA A 323 -20.14 10.65 -4.17
CA ALA A 323 -21.05 11.47 -3.38
C ALA A 323 -20.39 12.76 -2.91
N ASN A 324 -19.07 12.73 -2.67
CA ASN A 324 -18.23 13.86 -2.32
C ASN A 324 -18.87 14.78 -1.27
N PRO A 325 -19.18 14.26 -0.06
CA PRO A 325 -19.94 15.01 0.94
C PRO A 325 -19.25 16.30 1.43
N LYS A 326 -17.94 16.41 1.19
CA LYS A 326 -17.12 17.58 1.54
C LYS A 326 -16.88 18.54 0.36
N GLY A 327 -17.36 18.21 -0.84
CA GLY A 327 -17.25 19.06 -2.03
C GLY A 327 -15.82 19.29 -2.50
N PHE A 328 -14.89 18.35 -2.28
CA PHE A 328 -13.51 18.49 -2.72
C PHE A 328 -13.40 18.42 -4.24
N LYS A 329 -12.50 19.21 -4.82
CA LYS A 329 -12.28 19.26 -6.26
C LYS A 329 -11.89 17.89 -6.84
N ASP A 330 -12.43 17.60 -8.02
CA ASP A 330 -12.20 16.42 -8.88
C ASP A 330 -12.64 15.06 -8.32
N TYR A 331 -13.01 14.95 -7.05
CA TYR A 331 -13.56 13.72 -6.44
C TYR A 331 -14.73 13.19 -7.30
N SER A 332 -14.58 11.95 -7.77
CA SER A 332 -15.48 11.33 -8.77
C SER A 332 -15.18 9.83 -8.88
N ASP A 333 -15.86 9.13 -9.81
CA ASP A 333 -15.57 7.73 -10.15
C ASP A 333 -14.25 7.53 -10.93
N LYS A 334 -13.56 8.63 -11.30
CA LYS A 334 -12.25 8.63 -11.96
C LYS A 334 -11.12 9.21 -11.11
N CYS A 335 -11.43 9.90 -10.02
CA CYS A 335 -10.46 10.42 -9.06
C CYS A 335 -10.99 10.12 -7.65
N TRP A 336 -10.57 8.98 -7.12
CA TRP A 336 -11.05 8.40 -5.87
C TRP A 336 -9.93 7.65 -5.17
N GLY A 337 -10.17 7.29 -3.92
CA GLY A 337 -9.27 6.43 -3.14
C GLY A 337 -8.68 7.16 -1.95
N LEU A 338 -9.17 6.80 -0.77
CA LEU A 338 -8.67 7.27 0.52
C LEU A 338 -7.95 6.10 1.22
N THR A 339 -6.71 6.33 1.60
CA THR A 339 -5.94 5.37 2.41
C THR A 339 -4.90 6.11 3.24
N ALA A 340 -4.25 5.43 4.18
CA ALA A 340 -3.13 6.02 4.91
C ALA A 340 -1.98 6.33 3.95
N SER A 341 -1.48 7.57 4.01
CA SER A 341 -0.41 8.07 3.12
C SER A 341 0.15 9.40 3.66
N TYR A 342 1.12 9.98 2.96
CA TYR A 342 1.44 11.39 3.12
C TYR A 342 0.20 12.26 2.90
N THR A 343 0.13 13.39 3.61
CA THR A 343 -1.00 14.32 3.57
C THR A 343 -0.52 15.76 3.56
N ARG A 344 -1.44 16.68 3.25
CA ARG A 344 -1.22 18.12 3.34
C ARG A 344 -1.72 18.64 4.69
N ASN A 345 -0.81 19.19 5.49
CA ASN A 345 -1.17 19.88 6.73
C ASN A 345 -1.90 21.21 6.45
N PRO A 346 -2.64 21.79 7.42
CA PRO A 346 -3.32 23.07 7.24
C PRO A 346 -2.39 24.20 6.78
N ASP A 347 -1.14 24.22 7.26
CA ASP A 347 -0.10 25.19 6.90
C ASP A 347 0.54 24.94 5.51
N GLY A 348 0.14 23.87 4.83
CA GLY A 348 0.65 23.49 3.51
C GLY A 348 1.88 22.59 3.52
N THR A 349 2.44 22.27 4.69
CA THR A 349 3.54 21.31 4.82
C THR A 349 3.06 19.87 4.60
N THR A 350 3.99 18.94 4.35
CA THR A 350 3.68 17.51 4.19
C THR A 350 3.67 16.83 5.56
N GLY A 351 2.56 16.18 5.91
CA GLY A 351 2.39 15.32 7.08
C GLY A 351 2.04 13.89 6.69
N TYR A 352 1.50 13.10 7.61
CA TYR A 352 0.99 11.75 7.37
C TYR A 352 -0.33 11.54 8.15
N THR A 353 -1.32 10.88 7.55
CA THR A 353 -2.55 10.50 8.26
C THR A 353 -3.24 9.32 7.59
N ALA A 354 -4.11 8.64 8.35
CA ALA A 354 -4.94 7.54 7.86
C ALA A 354 -6.21 8.08 7.18
N HIS A 355 -6.14 8.40 5.88
CA HIS A 355 -7.32 8.89 5.15
C HIS A 355 -8.35 7.77 5.00
N GLN A 356 -9.60 8.09 5.29
CA GLN A 356 -10.77 7.21 5.20
C GLN A 356 -12.04 8.08 5.19
N PRO A 357 -13.23 7.54 4.93
CA PRO A 357 -14.45 8.36 4.82
C PRO A 357 -14.73 9.33 5.98
N ASN A 358 -14.43 8.94 7.23
CA ASN A 358 -14.61 9.82 8.40
C ASN A 358 -13.37 10.70 8.71
N ASN A 359 -12.25 10.52 8.01
CA ASN A 359 -11.01 11.30 8.12
C ASN A 359 -10.52 11.73 6.73
N ASP A 360 -11.38 12.40 5.99
CA ASP A 360 -11.09 12.91 4.65
C ASP A 360 -10.73 14.41 4.70
N ASN A 361 -9.52 14.76 4.25
CA ASN A 361 -9.05 16.13 4.14
C ASN A 361 -8.76 16.55 2.69
N GLY A 362 -9.36 15.88 1.71
CA GLY A 362 -9.25 16.23 0.30
C GLY A 362 -7.98 15.71 -0.38
N VAL A 363 -7.30 14.75 0.22
CA VAL A 363 -6.11 14.07 -0.32
C VAL A 363 -6.51 12.71 -0.90
N ILE A 364 -6.05 12.44 -2.12
CA ILE A 364 -6.19 11.18 -2.83
C ILE A 364 -4.83 10.50 -2.88
N SER A 365 -4.82 9.19 -2.63
CA SER A 365 -3.61 8.37 -2.62
C SER A 365 -3.71 7.30 -3.72
N PRO A 366 -2.88 7.34 -4.78
CA PRO A 366 -3.00 6.44 -5.92
C PRO A 366 -3.11 4.95 -5.60
N THR A 367 -2.37 4.49 -4.58
CA THR A 367 -2.40 3.08 -4.18
C THR A 367 -3.80 2.60 -3.78
N ALA A 368 -4.64 3.48 -3.22
CA ALA A 368 -6.01 3.11 -2.82
C ALA A 368 -6.83 2.60 -4.01
N ALA A 369 -6.82 3.33 -5.12
CA ALA A 369 -7.58 2.97 -6.32
C ALA A 369 -6.86 1.90 -7.15
N LEU A 370 -5.54 2.02 -7.34
CA LEU A 370 -4.76 1.09 -8.17
C LEU A 370 -4.68 -0.30 -7.53
N SER A 371 -4.44 -0.41 -6.23
CA SER A 371 -4.38 -1.71 -5.56
C SER A 371 -5.77 -2.34 -5.36
N SER A 372 -6.84 -1.64 -5.76
CA SER A 372 -8.21 -2.14 -5.79
C SER A 372 -8.65 -2.69 -7.15
N PHE A 373 -7.74 -2.82 -8.13
CA PHE A 373 -8.03 -3.38 -9.45
C PHE A 373 -8.84 -4.69 -9.42
N PRO A 374 -8.55 -5.67 -8.55
CA PRO A 374 -9.36 -6.89 -8.51
C PRO A 374 -10.81 -6.66 -8.06
N TYR A 375 -11.08 -5.60 -7.30
CA TYR A 375 -12.36 -5.38 -6.62
C TYR A 375 -13.29 -4.44 -7.39
N THR A 376 -12.73 -3.40 -8.00
CA THR A 376 -13.42 -2.35 -8.76
C THR A 376 -12.67 -2.03 -10.05
N PRO A 377 -12.51 -3.00 -10.98
CA PRO A 377 -11.62 -2.85 -12.13
C PRO A 377 -12.02 -1.69 -13.06
N ILE A 378 -13.31 -1.38 -13.17
CA ILE A 378 -13.81 -0.29 -14.02
C ILE A 378 -13.33 1.07 -13.47
N GLU A 379 -13.54 1.32 -12.18
CA GLU A 379 -13.16 2.57 -11.52
C GLU A 379 -11.65 2.69 -11.30
N SER A 380 -10.97 1.57 -11.03
CA SER A 380 -9.51 1.52 -10.98
C SER A 380 -8.88 1.82 -12.34
N MET A 381 -9.47 1.35 -13.44
CA MET A 381 -9.01 1.66 -14.79
C MET A 381 -9.26 3.14 -15.14
N LYS A 382 -10.44 3.69 -14.82
CA LYS A 382 -10.70 5.14 -14.96
C LYS A 382 -9.66 5.98 -14.22
N PHE A 383 -9.31 5.58 -13.00
CA PHE A 383 -8.28 6.25 -12.21
C PHE A 383 -6.89 6.13 -12.83
N LEU A 384 -6.54 4.95 -13.37
CA LEU A 384 -5.27 4.74 -14.07
C LEU A 384 -5.12 5.68 -15.27
N HIS A 385 -6.16 5.82 -16.12
CA HIS A 385 -6.14 6.77 -17.24
C HIS A 385 -6.13 8.23 -16.77
N TYR A 386 -6.85 8.57 -15.69
CA TYR A 386 -6.76 9.91 -15.09
C TYR A 386 -5.32 10.25 -14.66
N LEU A 387 -4.56 9.29 -14.15
CA LEU A 387 -3.15 9.49 -13.80
C LEU A 387 -2.25 9.54 -15.03
N TYR A 388 -2.34 8.56 -15.94
CA TYR A 388 -1.33 8.34 -16.98
C TYR A 388 -1.60 9.04 -18.31
N ASP A 389 -2.86 9.31 -18.64
CA ASP A 389 -3.23 10.03 -19.86
C ASP A 389 -3.45 11.51 -19.56
N ASP A 390 -4.23 11.82 -18.51
CA ASP A 390 -4.66 13.20 -18.25
C ASP A 390 -3.65 14.01 -17.41
N ASN A 391 -2.98 13.37 -16.43
CA ASN A 391 -2.22 14.09 -15.40
C ASN A 391 -0.81 13.55 -15.14
N LYS A 392 -0.22 12.81 -16.09
CA LYS A 392 1.05 12.11 -15.89
C LYS A 392 2.16 13.02 -15.39
N ALA A 393 2.30 14.19 -16.03
CA ALA A 393 3.33 15.18 -15.68
C ALA A 393 3.18 15.77 -14.26
N LYS A 394 2.01 15.64 -13.62
CA LYS A 394 1.74 16.15 -12.28
C LYS A 394 1.88 15.07 -11.21
N TYR A 395 1.33 13.88 -11.47
CA TYR A 395 1.09 12.87 -10.44
C TYR A 395 1.97 11.62 -10.57
N VAL A 396 2.70 11.46 -11.68
CA VAL A 396 3.58 10.32 -11.92
C VAL A 396 5.03 10.80 -12.03
N GLY A 397 5.90 10.25 -11.20
CA GLY A 397 7.32 10.55 -11.19
C GLY A 397 8.19 9.37 -11.65
N ILE A 398 9.43 9.38 -11.18
CA ILE A 398 10.49 8.44 -11.58
C ILE A 398 10.19 6.96 -11.26
N ALA A 399 9.38 6.70 -10.23
CA ALA A 399 9.07 5.35 -9.75
C ALA A 399 7.56 5.09 -9.73
N GLY A 400 6.81 5.70 -10.66
CA GLY A 400 5.36 5.56 -10.78
C GLY A 400 4.61 6.71 -10.13
N PRO A 401 3.33 6.50 -9.77
CA PRO A 401 2.53 7.50 -9.08
C PRO A 401 3.22 7.96 -7.80
N TYR A 402 3.20 9.26 -7.54
CA TYR A 402 3.58 9.78 -6.23
C TYR A 402 2.58 9.35 -5.16
N ASP A 403 3.01 9.37 -3.90
CA ASP A 403 2.28 8.84 -2.75
C ASP A 403 0.87 9.43 -2.59
N ALA A 404 0.74 10.75 -2.75
CA ALA A 404 -0.50 11.46 -2.52
C ALA A 404 -0.58 12.80 -3.26
N PHE A 405 -1.81 13.21 -3.59
CA PHE A 405 -2.09 14.51 -4.19
C PHE A 405 -3.46 15.05 -3.74
N SER A 406 -3.68 16.34 -3.91
CA SER A 406 -4.96 17.00 -3.68
C SER A 406 -5.24 18.01 -4.79
N PRO A 407 -6.23 17.74 -5.67
CA PRO A 407 -6.67 18.71 -6.68
C PRO A 407 -7.24 19.98 -6.04
N GLN A 408 -7.91 19.85 -4.88
CA GLN A 408 -8.47 20.97 -4.12
C GLN A 408 -7.43 22.03 -3.77
N TYR A 409 -6.26 21.58 -3.31
CA TYR A 409 -5.19 22.46 -2.85
C TYR A 409 -4.08 22.66 -3.89
N ASN A 410 -4.24 22.12 -5.10
CA ASN A 410 -3.19 22.04 -6.11
C ASN A 410 -1.86 21.53 -5.51
N TRP A 411 -1.96 20.46 -4.71
CA TRP A 411 -0.86 19.90 -3.94
C TRP A 411 -0.54 18.50 -4.44
N VAL A 412 0.75 18.20 -4.53
CA VAL A 412 1.30 16.86 -4.78
C VAL A 412 2.59 16.77 -3.98
N THR A 413 2.86 15.62 -3.39
CA THR A 413 4.11 15.36 -2.68
C THR A 413 5.00 14.50 -3.55
N ALA A 414 6.19 14.97 -3.95
CA ALA A 414 7.09 14.23 -4.86
C ALA A 414 7.85 13.10 -4.13
N ARG A 415 7.10 12.29 -3.38
CA ARG A 415 7.57 11.28 -2.42
C ARG A 415 6.90 9.95 -2.70
N TYR A 416 7.52 8.88 -2.22
CA TYR A 416 7.03 7.52 -2.33
C TYR A 416 7.22 6.80 -0.99
N LEU A 417 6.26 5.95 -0.62
CA LEU A 417 6.38 4.97 0.46
C LEU A 417 6.40 3.54 -0.08
N ALA A 418 7.21 2.68 0.51
CA ALA A 418 7.25 1.27 0.12
C ALA A 418 5.90 0.58 0.29
N ILE A 419 5.19 0.87 1.38
CA ILE A 419 3.91 0.23 1.69
C ILE A 419 2.80 0.61 0.69
N ASP A 420 2.93 1.77 0.05
CA ASP A 420 1.97 2.26 -0.94
C ASP A 420 2.35 1.82 -2.36
N GLN A 421 3.62 1.95 -2.75
CA GLN A 421 4.08 1.47 -4.07
C GLN A 421 4.03 -0.06 -4.18
N GLY A 422 4.33 -0.76 -3.09
CA GLY A 422 4.52 -2.21 -3.06
C GLY A 422 3.28 -3.02 -3.35
N THR A 423 2.08 -2.44 -3.22
CA THR A 423 0.84 -3.16 -3.46
C THR A 423 0.33 -3.02 -4.89
N ILE A 424 0.73 -1.96 -5.61
CA ILE A 424 0.21 -1.61 -6.93
C ILE A 424 0.48 -2.74 -7.94
N ALA A 425 1.75 -3.12 -8.12
CA ALA A 425 2.09 -4.14 -9.11
C ALA A 425 1.54 -5.54 -8.76
N PRO A 426 1.62 -6.01 -7.49
CA PRO A 426 0.98 -7.25 -7.03
C PRO A 426 -0.52 -7.32 -7.27
N MET A 427 -1.28 -6.28 -6.92
CA MET A 427 -2.75 -6.31 -7.03
C MET A 427 -3.22 -6.21 -8.47
N ILE A 428 -2.54 -5.43 -9.32
CA ILE A 428 -2.79 -5.45 -10.77
C ILE A 428 -2.48 -6.84 -11.33
N GLU A 429 -1.39 -7.48 -10.89
CA GLU A 429 -1.07 -8.83 -11.37
C GLU A 429 -2.11 -9.87 -10.95
N ASN A 430 -2.60 -9.78 -9.71
CA ASN A 430 -3.66 -10.65 -9.23
C ASN A 430 -4.97 -10.45 -10.02
N TYR A 431 -5.32 -9.21 -10.37
CA TYR A 431 -6.44 -8.95 -11.28
C TYR A 431 -6.23 -9.58 -12.66
N ARG A 432 -5.03 -9.44 -13.25
CA ARG A 432 -4.75 -9.90 -14.62
C ARG A 432 -4.62 -11.41 -14.75
N SER A 433 -3.96 -12.07 -13.80
CA SER A 433 -3.61 -13.49 -13.90
C SER A 433 -3.83 -14.29 -12.62
N GLY A 434 -4.01 -13.63 -11.47
CA GLY A 434 -4.07 -14.27 -10.16
C GLY A 434 -2.75 -14.92 -9.73
N LEU A 435 -1.60 -14.47 -10.27
CA LEU A 435 -0.29 -15.11 -10.05
C LEU A 435 0.02 -15.33 -8.57
N LEU A 436 0.03 -14.25 -7.78
CA LEU A 436 0.52 -14.28 -6.40
C LEU A 436 -0.49 -15.03 -5.51
N TRP A 437 -1.78 -14.84 -5.77
CA TRP A 437 -2.87 -15.63 -5.20
C TRP A 437 -2.69 -17.14 -5.43
N LYS A 438 -2.43 -17.57 -6.67
CA LYS A 438 -2.22 -18.99 -6.98
C LYS A 438 -0.99 -19.54 -6.28
N LEU A 439 0.10 -18.77 -6.21
CA LEU A 439 1.33 -19.19 -5.53
C LEU A 439 1.08 -19.39 -4.04
N PHE A 440 0.55 -18.38 -3.37
CA PHE A 440 0.36 -18.40 -1.92
C PHE A 440 -0.72 -19.41 -1.48
N MET A 441 -1.87 -19.46 -2.15
CA MET A 441 -2.99 -20.33 -1.75
C MET A 441 -2.75 -21.81 -2.02
N ASN A 442 -1.84 -22.17 -2.94
CA ASN A 442 -1.46 -23.57 -3.20
C ASN A 442 -0.30 -24.06 -2.31
N ALA A 443 0.28 -23.19 -1.47
CA ALA A 443 1.24 -23.62 -0.46
C ALA A 443 0.54 -24.53 0.57
N SER A 444 1.14 -25.70 0.85
CA SER A 444 0.57 -26.68 1.78
C SER A 444 0.33 -26.11 3.18
N ASP A 445 1.31 -25.36 3.68
CA ASP A 445 1.28 -24.77 5.02
C ASP A 445 0.15 -23.75 5.14
N THR A 446 0.01 -22.87 4.14
CA THR A 446 -1.08 -21.88 4.05
C THR A 446 -2.45 -22.55 4.02
N LYS A 447 -2.61 -23.58 3.19
CA LYS A 447 -3.86 -24.34 3.10
C LYS A 447 -4.23 -24.98 4.44
N GLN A 448 -3.26 -25.59 5.13
CA GLN A 448 -3.47 -26.18 6.45
C GLN A 448 -3.81 -25.14 7.51
N GLY A 449 -3.14 -23.99 7.53
CA GLY A 449 -3.44 -22.89 8.43
C GLY A 449 -4.84 -22.33 8.22
N LEU A 450 -5.27 -22.13 6.98
CA LEU A 450 -6.62 -21.68 6.65
C LEU A 450 -7.69 -22.68 7.12
N ILE A 451 -7.52 -23.98 6.84
CA ILE A 451 -8.42 -25.03 7.32
C ILE A 451 -8.48 -25.03 8.85
N LYS A 452 -7.33 -24.89 9.53
CA LYS A 452 -7.24 -24.85 11.00
C LYS A 452 -8.03 -23.68 11.60
N LEU A 453 -8.06 -22.54 10.91
CA LEU A 453 -8.84 -21.36 11.31
C LEU A 453 -10.33 -21.44 10.92
N GLY A 454 -10.76 -22.51 10.25
CA GLY A 454 -12.14 -22.69 9.79
C GLY A 454 -12.47 -21.97 8.49
N PHE A 455 -11.46 -21.60 7.69
CA PHE A 455 -11.67 -21.11 6.34
C PHE A 455 -11.95 -22.27 5.38
N SER A 456 -12.69 -21.94 4.33
CA SER A 456 -12.96 -22.78 3.17
C SER A 456 -12.75 -21.98 1.89
N SER A 457 -12.33 -22.67 0.84
CA SER A 457 -12.28 -22.12 -0.51
C SER A 457 -12.67 -23.15 -1.56
N THR A 458 -13.78 -22.89 -2.24
CA THR A 458 -14.22 -23.74 -3.36
C THR A 458 -13.25 -23.69 -4.54
N LYS A 459 -12.48 -22.60 -4.68
CA LYS A 459 -11.50 -22.43 -5.77
C LYS A 459 -10.26 -23.30 -5.56
N TYR A 460 -9.83 -23.49 -4.31
CA TYR A 460 -8.61 -24.22 -3.94
C TYR A 460 -8.87 -25.60 -3.29
N GLY A 461 -10.14 -25.98 -3.19
CA GLY A 461 -10.58 -27.31 -2.75
C GLY A 461 -10.22 -27.61 -1.29
N PHE A 462 -10.60 -26.73 -0.37
CA PHE A 462 -10.61 -27.00 1.07
C PHE A 462 -11.79 -26.38 1.80
#